data_AF-A0A0H4PE95-F1
#
_entry.id   AF-A0A0H4PE95-F1
#
_cell.length_a   1.000
_cell.length_b   1.000
_cell.length_c   1.000
_cell.angle_alpha   90.00
_cell.angle_beta   90.00
_cell.angle_gamma   90.00
#
_symmetry.space_group_name_H-M   'P 1'
#
loop_
_entity.id
_entity.type
_entity.pdbx_description
1 polymer ?
#
loop_
_entity_poly.entity_id
_entity_poly.type
_entity_poly.pdbx_seq_one_letter_code
_entity_poly.pdbx_strand_id
1 'polypeptide(L)'
;MLNRRILRVKAFQTLYAFHQCKHSNANLAQDFIKEAFLPDLNSMEVQDRSLLKKEAERCIQVFIKNIDKEQLSLDKGDNEKVKDIAVKAIAFYNNNNKKDKEFLRTNMLTAVENIPGLYLFAISMLVGFGEHVRKEKMKKRKFEDQPVVTLPSAYNLGFNKALAIIEQNHSFKKECLRFDVDIAELELEIKEWYRELVKPLEEYQKYLTIENPSLEEDKEILQVIIKKIIFKKEATLSFFQDRDLNWSENKSIVRSLSTKVIKTITGTEDEADEILPELALNWEEDKEFFQDIYNFTIASEKEYSELIANTTKNWDVERIALTDRVILIMALSEMVNFSSIPTKVSINEYIDISKTYSTPKSKQFVNGLLDTLSKELTENGKIRKSGRGLIDNK
;
A
#
# COMPACT_ATOMS: atom_id res chain seq x y z
N MET A 1 -13.92 6.73 -5.25
CA MET A 1 -13.59 5.68 -4.25
C MET A 1 -12.28 5.01 -4.59
N LEU A 2 -11.17 5.73 -4.36
CA LEU A 2 -9.81 5.20 -4.43
C LEU A 2 -9.05 5.99 -3.37
N ASN A 3 -9.22 5.56 -2.11
CA ASN A 3 -8.41 6.05 -1.00
C ASN A 3 -8.07 4.89 -0.02
N ARG A 4 -9.05 4.32 0.69
CA ARG A 4 -8.83 3.15 1.56
C ARG A 4 -8.61 1.79 0.87
N ARG A 5 -9.00 1.66 -0.41
CA ARG A 5 -8.82 0.41 -1.16
C ARG A 5 -7.35 0.03 -1.31
N ILE A 6 -6.50 1.01 -1.62
CA ILE A 6 -5.05 0.80 -1.75
C ILE A 6 -4.45 0.39 -0.41
N LEU A 7 -4.84 1.08 0.67
CA LEU A 7 -4.38 0.77 2.03
C LEU A 7 -4.76 -0.67 2.42
N ARG A 8 -6.00 -1.11 2.14
CA ARG A 8 -6.40 -2.51 2.35
C ARG A 8 -5.52 -3.46 1.54
N VAL A 9 -5.30 -3.21 0.25
CA VAL A 9 -4.46 -4.08 -0.59
C VAL A 9 -3.03 -4.19 -0.01
N LYS A 10 -2.42 -3.07 0.38
CA LYS A 10 -1.07 -3.06 0.97
C LYS A 10 -1.04 -3.74 2.35
N ALA A 11 -2.10 -3.58 3.16
CA ALA A 11 -2.24 -4.26 4.44
C ALA A 11 -2.34 -5.78 4.23
N PHE A 12 -3.18 -6.20 3.27
CA PHE A 12 -3.32 -7.60 2.88
C PHE A 12 -1.98 -8.20 2.43
N GLN A 13 -1.25 -7.54 1.53
CA GLN A 13 0.07 -8.01 1.08
C GLN A 13 1.05 -8.16 2.25
N THR A 14 1.06 -7.19 3.17
CA THR A 14 1.93 -7.20 4.35
C THR A 14 1.56 -8.31 5.34
N LEU A 15 0.27 -8.50 5.61
CA LEU A 15 -0.22 -9.57 6.47
C LEU A 15 0.05 -10.95 5.87
N TYR A 16 -0.14 -11.10 4.55
CA TYR A 16 0.21 -12.32 3.83
C TYR A 16 1.69 -12.65 3.97
N ALA A 17 2.57 -11.66 3.75
CA ALA A 17 4.01 -11.81 3.96
C ALA A 17 4.34 -12.19 5.42
N PHE A 18 3.69 -11.55 6.40
CA PHE A 18 3.87 -11.89 7.81
C PHE A 18 3.49 -13.34 8.13
N HIS A 19 2.38 -13.84 7.59
CA HIS A 19 2.03 -15.26 7.76
C HIS A 19 3.04 -16.21 7.12
N GLN A 20 3.63 -15.83 5.98
CA GLN A 20 4.68 -16.62 5.34
C GLN A 20 5.97 -16.62 6.18
N CYS A 21 6.36 -15.47 6.75
CA CYS A 21 7.45 -15.37 7.73
C CYS A 21 7.16 -16.23 8.96
N LYS A 22 5.95 -16.17 9.52
CA LYS A 22 5.52 -16.99 10.67
C LYS A 22 5.66 -18.49 10.39
N HIS A 23 5.28 -18.95 9.19
CA HIS A 23 5.48 -20.34 8.79
C HIS A 23 6.97 -20.70 8.65
N SER A 24 7.77 -19.84 8.02
CA SER A 24 9.21 -20.03 7.89
C SER A 24 9.91 -20.08 9.26
N ASN A 25 9.55 -19.18 10.18
CA ASN A 25 10.07 -19.16 11.55
C ASN A 25 9.72 -20.44 12.33
N ALA A 26 8.54 -21.03 12.09
CA ALA A 26 8.20 -22.31 12.69
C ALA A 26 9.08 -23.46 12.17
N ASN A 27 9.44 -23.44 10.87
CA ASN A 27 10.35 -24.42 10.29
C ASN A 27 11.78 -24.24 10.84
N LEU A 28 12.26 -23.00 10.95
CA LEU A 28 13.56 -22.71 11.57
C LEU A 28 13.63 -23.17 13.03
N ALA A 29 12.55 -23.00 13.79
CA ALA A 29 12.47 -23.50 15.17
C ALA A 29 12.48 -25.03 15.21
N GLN A 30 11.85 -25.72 14.26
CA GLN A 30 11.93 -27.19 14.16
C GLN A 30 13.34 -27.66 13.80
N ASP A 31 14.05 -26.94 12.93
CA ASP A 31 15.43 -27.28 12.59
C ASP A 31 16.38 -27.03 13.76
N PHE A 32 16.19 -25.93 14.50
CA PHE A 32 16.86 -25.70 15.79
C PHE A 32 16.64 -26.85 16.79
N ILE A 33 15.42 -27.38 16.87
CA ILE A 33 15.13 -28.56 17.69
C ILE A 33 15.93 -29.76 17.17
N LYS A 34 15.86 -30.08 15.88
CA LYS A 34 16.59 -31.24 15.30
C LYS A 34 18.08 -31.15 15.57
N GLU A 35 18.68 -29.97 15.44
CA GLU A 35 20.10 -29.74 15.72
C GLU A 35 20.46 -30.00 17.19
N ALA A 36 19.62 -29.59 18.14
CA ALA A 36 19.83 -29.83 19.57
C ALA A 36 19.80 -31.31 19.98
N PHE A 37 19.24 -32.17 19.13
CA PHE A 37 19.19 -33.63 19.32
C PHE A 37 20.14 -34.39 18.37
N LEU A 38 21.04 -33.71 17.64
CA LEU A 38 22.10 -34.40 16.92
C LEU A 38 23.08 -35.07 17.90
N PRO A 39 23.74 -36.18 17.50
CA PRO A 39 24.74 -36.83 18.33
C PRO A 39 25.88 -35.86 18.65
N ASP A 40 26.23 -35.75 19.93
CA ASP A 40 27.37 -34.94 20.35
C ASP A 40 28.67 -35.64 19.92
N LEU A 41 29.38 -35.04 18.96
CA LEU A 41 30.63 -35.56 18.42
C LEU A 41 31.77 -35.54 19.46
N ASN A 42 31.64 -34.76 20.54
CA ASN A 42 32.64 -34.66 21.61
C ASN A 42 32.34 -35.61 22.79
N SER A 43 31.22 -36.32 22.77
CA SER A 43 30.85 -37.28 23.81
C SER A 43 31.72 -38.55 23.70
N MET A 44 32.30 -38.98 24.81
CA MET A 44 33.00 -40.27 24.89
C MET A 44 32.05 -41.48 24.93
N GLU A 45 30.76 -41.25 25.15
CA GLU A 45 29.72 -42.29 25.17
C GLU A 45 29.02 -42.41 23.80
N VAL A 46 28.76 -43.65 23.39
CA VAL A 46 28.00 -43.95 22.16
C VAL A 46 26.53 -43.61 22.37
N GLN A 47 26.07 -42.59 21.68
CA GLN A 47 24.68 -42.13 21.78
C GLN A 47 23.75 -42.94 20.87
N ASP A 48 22.58 -43.32 21.39
CA ASP A 48 21.55 -43.99 20.61
C ASP A 48 20.84 -42.99 19.67
N ARG A 49 21.20 -43.05 18.39
CA ARG A 49 20.63 -42.21 17.32
C ARG A 49 19.11 -42.40 17.17
N SER A 50 18.59 -43.59 17.46
CA SER A 50 17.15 -43.89 17.37
C SER A 50 16.37 -43.19 18.49
N LEU A 51 16.93 -43.20 19.70
CA LEU A 51 16.36 -42.51 20.86
C LEU A 51 16.35 -40.99 20.64
N LEU A 52 17.48 -40.41 20.24
CA LEU A 52 17.60 -38.97 19.97
C LEU A 52 16.61 -38.48 18.91
N LYS A 53 16.39 -39.27 17.85
CA LYS A 53 15.40 -38.95 16.82
C LYS A 53 13.97 -38.94 17.38
N LYS A 54 13.61 -39.92 18.23
CA LYS A 54 12.30 -39.97 18.89
C LYS A 54 12.11 -38.79 19.85
N GLU A 55 13.14 -38.42 20.60
CA GLU A 55 13.10 -37.25 21.49
C GLU A 55 12.94 -35.94 20.71
N ALA A 56 13.60 -35.80 19.56
CA ALA A 56 13.44 -34.66 18.66
C ALA A 56 12.00 -34.58 18.11
N GLU A 57 11.45 -35.70 17.62
CA GLU A 57 10.05 -35.76 17.14
C GLU A 57 9.06 -35.41 18.26
N ARG A 58 9.29 -35.91 19.47
CA ARG A 58 8.47 -35.55 20.64
C ARG A 58 8.60 -34.08 21.00
N CYS A 59 9.80 -33.51 20.95
CA CYS A 59 10.04 -32.09 21.19
C CYS A 59 9.32 -31.21 20.16
N ILE A 60 9.32 -31.61 18.88
CA ILE A 60 8.58 -30.93 17.81
C ILE A 60 7.07 -30.97 18.09
N GLN A 61 6.53 -32.11 18.54
CA GLN A 61 5.11 -32.19 18.93
C GLN A 61 4.76 -31.25 20.09
N VAL A 62 5.62 -31.21 21.12
CA VAL A 62 5.44 -30.29 22.26
C VAL A 62 5.53 -28.84 21.80
N PHE A 63 6.47 -28.50 20.92
CA PHE A 63 6.59 -27.18 20.31
C PHE A 63 5.31 -26.79 19.56
N ILE A 64 4.86 -27.60 18.59
CA ILE A 64 3.66 -27.31 17.78
C ILE A 64 2.40 -27.18 18.67
N LYS A 65 2.25 -28.03 19.69
CA LYS A 65 1.10 -27.99 20.62
C LYS A 65 1.05 -26.69 21.45
N ASN A 66 2.18 -26.03 21.66
CA ASN A 66 2.31 -24.89 22.56
C ASN A 66 2.65 -23.57 21.86
N ILE A 67 2.87 -23.58 20.54
CA ILE A 67 3.31 -22.41 19.78
C ILE A 67 2.33 -21.22 19.85
N ASP A 68 1.02 -21.50 19.92
CA ASP A 68 -0.06 -20.49 19.98
C ASP A 68 -0.69 -20.36 21.38
N LYS A 69 -0.03 -20.89 22.42
CA LYS A 69 -0.50 -20.85 23.81
C LYS A 69 0.28 -19.85 24.64
N GLU A 70 -0.43 -19.07 25.46
CA GLU A 70 0.18 -18.17 26.44
C GLU A 70 0.86 -18.93 27.59
N GLN A 71 0.38 -20.14 27.91
CA GLN A 71 0.93 -21.01 28.94
C GLN A 71 1.36 -22.36 28.36
N LEU A 72 2.60 -22.75 28.68
CA LEU A 72 3.20 -24.01 28.26
C LEU A 72 2.51 -25.20 28.93
N SER A 73 1.83 -26.02 28.13
CA SER A 73 1.35 -27.34 28.54
C SER A 73 2.44 -28.39 28.27
N LEU A 74 3.23 -28.69 29.31
CA LEU A 74 4.25 -29.74 29.30
C LEU A 74 3.71 -31.00 29.98
N ASP A 75 3.80 -32.16 29.34
CA ASP A 75 3.32 -33.40 29.93
C ASP A 75 4.32 -33.89 30.99
N LYS A 76 3.83 -34.49 32.09
CA LYS A 76 4.67 -34.96 33.20
C LYS A 76 5.69 -36.03 32.78
N GLY A 77 5.41 -36.77 31.69
CA GLY A 77 6.29 -37.80 31.15
C GLY A 77 7.39 -37.32 30.21
N ASP A 78 7.46 -36.02 29.86
CA ASP A 78 8.50 -35.53 28.96
C ASP A 78 9.84 -35.32 29.69
N ASN A 79 10.94 -35.74 29.03
CA ASN A 79 12.32 -35.57 29.51
C ASN A 79 12.66 -34.08 29.72
N GLU A 80 13.52 -33.77 30.69
CA GLU A 80 13.95 -32.41 31.03
C GLU A 80 14.62 -31.71 29.83
N LYS A 81 15.43 -32.43 29.05
CA LYS A 81 16.04 -31.91 27.81
C LYS A 81 14.97 -31.50 26.79
N VAL A 82 13.91 -32.31 26.62
CA VAL A 82 12.80 -32.01 25.69
C VAL A 82 12.07 -30.74 26.13
N LYS A 83 11.84 -30.58 27.44
CA LYS A 83 11.18 -29.38 27.99
C LYS A 83 12.02 -28.13 27.77
N ASP A 84 13.32 -28.16 28.11
CA ASP A 84 14.22 -27.02 27.97
C ASP A 84 14.38 -26.57 26.51
N ILE A 85 14.62 -27.52 25.60
CA ILE A 85 14.75 -27.22 24.17
C ILE A 85 13.44 -26.71 23.58
N ALA A 86 12.28 -27.27 23.96
CA ALA A 86 10.98 -26.78 23.51
C ALA A 86 10.74 -25.32 23.96
N VAL A 87 11.07 -24.97 25.21
CA VAL A 87 10.96 -23.59 25.71
C VAL A 87 11.86 -22.64 24.91
N LYS A 88 13.11 -23.03 24.68
CA LYS A 88 14.06 -22.25 23.87
C LYS A 88 13.57 -22.06 22.43
N ALA A 89 13.03 -23.11 21.81
CA ALA A 89 12.50 -23.04 20.45
C ALA A 89 11.27 -22.12 20.36
N ILE A 90 10.37 -22.16 21.35
CA ILE A 90 9.21 -21.25 21.43
C ILE A 90 9.66 -19.81 21.62
N ALA A 91 10.65 -19.57 22.51
CA ALA A 91 11.21 -18.24 22.69
C ALA A 91 11.88 -17.71 21.41
N PHE A 92 12.63 -18.55 20.70
CA PHE A 92 13.24 -18.24 19.42
C PHE A 92 12.19 -17.87 18.36
N TYR A 93 11.15 -18.70 18.21
CA TYR A 93 10.03 -18.46 17.30
C TYR A 93 9.30 -17.13 17.61
N ASN A 94 8.96 -16.89 18.87
CA ASN A 94 8.25 -15.68 19.30
C ASN A 94 9.10 -14.42 19.08
N ASN A 95 10.41 -14.49 19.34
CA ASN A 95 11.31 -13.36 19.11
C ASN A 95 11.42 -13.01 17.63
N ASN A 96 11.56 -14.00 16.75
CA ASN A 96 11.64 -13.76 15.31
C ASN A 96 10.32 -13.20 14.77
N ASN A 97 9.17 -13.76 15.15
CA ASN A 97 7.88 -13.22 14.75
C ASN A 97 7.65 -11.79 15.25
N LYS A 98 8.11 -11.45 16.46
CA LYS A 98 8.02 -10.08 16.98
C LYS A 98 8.84 -9.12 16.13
N LYS A 99 10.06 -9.51 15.72
CA LYS A 99 10.91 -8.72 14.83
C LYS A 99 10.27 -8.53 13.46
N ASP A 100 9.80 -9.62 12.85
CA ASP A 100 9.17 -9.58 11.53
C ASP A 100 7.89 -8.74 11.54
N LYS A 101 7.06 -8.86 12.59
CA LYS A 101 5.86 -8.03 12.78
C LYS A 101 6.22 -6.55 12.74
N GLU A 102 7.21 -6.12 13.53
CA GLU A 102 7.56 -4.71 13.63
C GLU A 102 8.25 -4.18 12.36
N PHE A 103 9.11 -5.01 11.75
CA PHE A 103 9.76 -4.70 10.48
C PHE A 103 8.76 -4.51 9.35
N LEU A 104 7.83 -5.46 9.20
CA LEU A 104 6.79 -5.40 8.17
C LEU A 104 5.82 -4.24 8.39
N ARG A 105 5.42 -3.98 9.65
CA ARG A 105 4.59 -2.81 10.00
C ARG A 105 5.28 -1.50 9.60
N THR A 106 6.56 -1.36 9.90
CA THR A 106 7.34 -0.16 9.58
C THR A 106 7.45 0.02 8.07
N ASN A 107 7.89 -1.02 7.35
CA ASN A 107 8.04 -0.96 5.90
C ASN A 107 6.72 -0.68 5.18
N MET A 108 5.61 -1.25 5.68
CA MET A 108 4.27 -1.03 5.14
C MET A 108 3.90 0.46 5.18
N LEU A 109 4.20 1.15 6.28
CA LEU A 109 3.93 2.58 6.42
C LEU A 109 4.81 3.41 5.49
N THR A 110 6.12 3.15 5.50
CA THR A 110 7.09 3.84 4.63
C THR A 110 6.71 3.70 3.15
N ALA A 111 6.22 2.53 2.74
CA ALA A 111 5.84 2.26 1.35
C ALA A 111 4.67 3.11 0.82
N VAL A 112 3.85 3.67 1.72
CA VAL A 112 2.70 4.50 1.36
C VAL A 112 2.93 5.97 1.70
N GLU A 113 3.73 6.28 2.71
CA GLU A 113 4.02 7.65 3.17
C GLU A 113 4.64 8.54 2.08
N ASN A 114 5.40 7.94 1.16
CA ASN A 114 6.02 8.69 0.07
C ASN A 114 5.10 8.92 -1.14
N ILE A 115 3.99 8.18 -1.27
CA ILE A 115 3.09 8.24 -2.44
C ILE A 115 2.56 9.67 -2.68
N PRO A 116 2.12 10.42 -1.64
CA PRO A 116 1.73 11.81 -1.81
C PRO A 116 2.84 12.67 -2.43
N GLY A 117 4.05 12.61 -1.89
CA GLY A 117 5.22 13.34 -2.42
C GLY A 117 5.50 13.01 -3.88
N LEU A 118 5.42 11.74 -4.28
CA LEU A 118 5.68 11.31 -5.66
C LEU A 118 4.67 11.91 -6.66
N TYR A 119 3.38 11.99 -6.33
CA TYR A 119 2.42 12.59 -7.27
C TYR A 119 2.55 14.11 -7.28
N LEU A 120 2.88 14.73 -6.14
CA LEU A 120 3.19 16.15 -6.06
C LEU A 120 4.41 16.51 -6.91
N PHE A 121 5.46 15.67 -6.94
CA PHE A 121 6.57 15.81 -7.88
C PHE A 121 6.10 15.72 -9.33
N ALA A 122 5.24 14.75 -9.67
CA ALA A 122 4.70 14.63 -11.03
C ALA A 122 3.91 15.88 -11.47
N ILE A 123 3.13 16.49 -10.57
CA ILE A 123 2.42 17.75 -10.85
C ILE A 123 3.41 18.92 -10.90
N SER A 124 4.38 18.98 -10.00
CA SER A 124 5.41 20.02 -9.96
C SER A 124 6.30 19.99 -11.20
N MET A 125 6.56 18.83 -11.80
CA MET A 125 7.24 18.73 -13.09
C MET A 125 6.45 19.41 -14.22
N LEU A 126 5.12 19.31 -14.22
CA LEU A 126 4.29 20.03 -15.20
C LEU A 126 4.41 21.55 -15.02
N VAL A 127 4.36 22.02 -13.76
CA VAL A 127 4.60 23.42 -13.41
C VAL A 127 5.99 23.86 -13.86
N GLY A 128 7.02 23.05 -13.61
CA GLY A 128 8.39 23.29 -14.06
C GLY A 128 8.52 23.41 -15.58
N PHE A 129 7.82 22.56 -16.36
CA PHE A 129 7.78 22.71 -17.81
C PHE A 129 7.12 24.04 -18.24
N GLY A 130 6.02 24.44 -17.61
CA GLY A 130 5.37 25.74 -17.86
C GLY A 130 6.29 26.92 -17.52
N GLU A 131 6.93 26.88 -16.35
CA GLU A 131 7.89 27.90 -15.90
C GLU A 131 9.09 28.00 -16.87
N HIS A 132 9.61 26.87 -17.33
CA HIS A 132 10.68 26.82 -18.32
C HIS A 132 10.28 27.56 -19.61
N VAL A 133 9.09 27.28 -20.16
CA VAL A 133 8.55 27.98 -21.35
C VAL A 133 8.38 29.48 -21.10
N ARG A 134 7.89 29.87 -19.91
CA ARG A 134 7.73 31.27 -19.50
C ARG A 134 9.09 31.98 -19.45
N LYS A 135 10.11 31.35 -18.86
CA LYS A 135 11.49 31.84 -18.83
C LYS A 135 12.08 31.98 -20.25
N GLU A 136 11.83 31.03 -21.16
CA GLU A 136 12.28 31.12 -22.56
C GLU A 136 11.69 32.34 -23.28
N LYS A 137 10.39 32.61 -23.13
CA LYS A 137 9.73 33.80 -23.71
C LYS A 137 10.34 35.10 -23.19
N MET A 138 10.58 35.18 -21.88
CA MET A 138 11.16 36.36 -21.23
C MET A 138 12.61 36.61 -21.66
N LYS A 139 13.40 35.56 -21.87
CA LYS A 139 14.78 35.68 -22.37
C LYS A 139 14.80 36.19 -23.81
N LYS A 140 14.00 35.63 -24.72
CA LYS A 140 13.95 36.08 -26.12
C LYS A 140 13.54 37.55 -26.26
N ARG A 141 12.56 38.01 -25.48
CA ARG A 141 12.16 39.42 -25.43
C ARG A 141 13.28 40.39 -25.01
N LYS A 142 14.30 39.92 -24.28
CA LYS A 142 15.45 40.74 -23.85
C LYS A 142 16.58 40.84 -24.88
N PHE A 143 16.66 39.89 -25.83
CA PHE A 143 17.75 39.81 -26.81
C PHE A 143 17.36 40.32 -28.21
N GLU A 144 16.06 40.51 -28.48
CA GLU A 144 15.56 40.96 -29.78
C GLU A 144 15.09 42.42 -29.71
N ASP A 145 15.90 43.35 -30.23
CA ASP A 145 15.54 44.77 -30.46
C ASP A 145 14.56 44.95 -31.65
N GLN A 146 14.21 43.88 -32.35
CA GLN A 146 13.21 43.86 -33.43
C GLN A 146 12.20 42.72 -33.21
N PRO A 147 10.90 42.93 -33.46
CA PRO A 147 9.89 41.91 -33.19
C PRO A 147 10.00 40.77 -34.20
N VAL A 148 10.65 39.67 -33.82
CA VAL A 148 10.45 38.40 -34.51
C VAL A 148 9.00 38.01 -34.28
N VAL A 149 8.22 37.87 -35.36
CA VAL A 149 6.83 37.39 -35.33
C VAL A 149 6.85 35.91 -34.94
N THR A 150 7.09 35.63 -33.66
CA THR A 150 6.80 34.33 -33.08
C THR A 150 5.32 34.32 -32.74
N LEU A 151 4.60 33.33 -33.28
CA LEU A 151 3.20 33.11 -32.94
C LEU A 151 3.07 33.09 -31.40
N PRO A 152 2.15 33.86 -30.81
CA PRO A 152 1.91 33.86 -29.36
C PRO A 152 1.68 32.44 -28.81
N SER A 153 1.11 31.57 -29.64
CA SER A 153 0.81 30.17 -29.35
C SER A 153 2.04 29.29 -29.11
N ALA A 154 3.24 29.71 -29.56
CA ALA A 154 4.50 29.00 -29.34
C ALA A 154 4.89 28.89 -27.85
N TYR A 155 4.24 29.68 -26.99
CA TYR A 155 4.48 29.70 -25.55
C TYR A 155 3.25 29.27 -24.73
N ASN A 156 2.27 28.60 -25.36
CA ASN A 156 0.99 28.22 -24.72
C ASN A 156 1.18 27.54 -23.36
N LEU A 157 2.14 26.61 -23.24
CA LEU A 157 2.38 25.91 -21.98
C LEU A 157 2.77 26.84 -20.82
N GLY A 158 3.49 27.93 -21.10
CA GLY A 158 3.91 28.88 -20.06
C GLY A 158 2.78 29.78 -19.53
N PHE A 159 1.65 29.83 -20.25
CA PHE A 159 0.42 30.56 -19.91
C PHE A 159 -0.79 29.65 -19.82
N ASN A 160 -0.58 28.34 -19.65
CA ASN A 160 -1.64 27.36 -19.51
C ASN A 160 -2.49 27.67 -18.27
N LYS A 161 -3.81 27.76 -18.45
CA LYS A 161 -4.77 28.16 -17.42
C LYS A 161 -4.82 27.18 -16.26
N ALA A 162 -4.74 25.87 -16.55
CA ALA A 162 -4.73 24.83 -15.52
C ALA A 162 -3.45 24.88 -14.68
N LEU A 163 -2.28 25.12 -15.29
CA LEU A 163 -1.03 25.31 -14.53
C LEU A 163 -1.08 26.55 -13.65
N ALA A 164 -1.66 27.66 -14.13
CA ALA A 164 -1.82 28.86 -13.32
C ALA A 164 -2.68 28.62 -12.06
N ILE A 165 -3.76 27.85 -12.18
CA ILE A 165 -4.60 27.45 -11.04
C ILE A 165 -3.79 26.61 -10.04
N ILE A 166 -3.03 25.62 -10.51
CA ILE A 166 -2.17 24.78 -9.65
C ILE A 166 -1.10 25.63 -8.95
N GLU A 167 -0.40 26.50 -9.70
CA GLU A 167 0.65 27.40 -9.20
C GLU A 167 0.14 28.38 -8.14
N GLN A 168 -1.14 28.77 -8.18
CA GLN A 168 -1.72 29.71 -7.22
C GLN A 168 -2.35 29.03 -6.01
N ASN A 169 -2.66 27.74 -6.12
CA ASN A 169 -3.38 26.99 -5.10
C ASN A 169 -2.59 26.88 -3.77
N HIS A 170 -3.25 27.27 -2.66
CA HIS A 170 -2.64 27.28 -1.34
C HIS A 170 -2.42 25.86 -0.79
N SER A 171 -3.42 24.97 -0.93
CA SER A 171 -3.32 23.57 -0.50
C SER A 171 -2.16 22.83 -1.17
N PHE A 172 -1.99 23.00 -2.48
CA PHE A 172 -0.89 22.43 -3.26
C PHE A 172 0.48 22.90 -2.74
N LYS A 173 0.67 24.20 -2.54
CA LYS A 173 1.92 24.74 -1.98
C LYS A 173 2.21 24.20 -0.58
N LYS A 174 1.19 24.15 0.28
CA LYS A 174 1.31 23.64 1.64
C LYS A 174 1.76 22.17 1.65
N GLU A 175 1.14 21.32 0.83
CA GLU A 175 1.53 19.91 0.76
C GLU A 175 2.89 19.70 0.08
N CYS A 176 3.27 20.50 -0.92
CA CYS A 176 4.62 20.46 -1.47
C CYS A 176 5.68 20.76 -0.39
N LEU A 177 5.44 21.76 0.48
CA LEU A 177 6.33 22.04 1.60
C LEU A 177 6.35 20.90 2.63
N ARG A 178 5.20 20.28 2.92
CA ARG A 178 5.10 19.16 3.86
C ARG A 178 5.89 17.94 3.42
N PHE A 179 5.89 17.64 2.11
CA PHE A 179 6.55 16.47 1.52
C PHE A 179 7.93 16.80 0.93
N ASP A 180 8.48 17.99 1.20
CA ASP A 180 9.79 18.45 0.71
C ASP A 180 9.93 18.32 -0.83
N VAL A 181 8.87 18.74 -1.53
CA VAL A 181 8.79 18.71 -2.99
C VAL A 181 9.29 20.05 -3.53
N ASP A 182 10.58 20.10 -3.86
CA ASP A 182 11.19 21.23 -4.54
C ASP A 182 11.53 20.89 -6.00
N ILE A 183 10.94 21.65 -6.93
CA ILE A 183 11.22 21.50 -8.36
C ILE A 183 12.45 22.30 -8.80
N ALA A 184 12.91 23.26 -7.99
CA ALA A 184 14.06 24.09 -8.32
C ALA A 184 15.35 23.26 -8.45
N GLU A 185 15.46 22.19 -7.67
CA GLU A 185 16.58 21.24 -7.77
C GLU A 185 16.63 20.51 -9.13
N LEU A 186 15.51 20.44 -9.85
CA LEU A 186 15.40 19.77 -11.15
C LEU A 186 15.45 20.74 -12.33
N GLU A 187 15.93 21.98 -12.18
CA GLU A 187 15.88 22.98 -13.25
C GLU A 187 16.61 22.51 -14.53
N LEU A 188 17.72 21.79 -14.39
CA LEU A 188 18.49 21.27 -15.53
C LEU A 188 17.78 20.10 -16.21
N GLU A 189 17.28 19.16 -15.43
CA GLU A 189 16.52 17.99 -15.86
C GLU A 189 15.23 18.42 -16.55
N ILE A 190 14.49 19.38 -15.99
CA ILE A 190 13.27 19.94 -16.58
C ILE A 190 13.57 20.56 -17.94
N LYS A 191 14.66 21.31 -18.07
CA LYS A 191 15.09 21.89 -19.36
C LYS A 191 15.42 20.80 -20.38
N GLU A 192 16.15 19.76 -19.97
CA GLU A 192 16.53 18.65 -20.84
C GLU A 192 15.31 17.83 -21.27
N TRP A 193 14.50 17.38 -20.32
CA TRP A 193 13.26 16.63 -20.55
C TRP A 193 12.26 17.43 -21.37
N TYR A 194 12.15 18.75 -21.14
CA TYR A 194 11.33 19.59 -21.99
C TYR A 194 11.82 19.56 -23.44
N ARG A 195 13.12 19.82 -23.66
CA ARG A 195 13.71 19.88 -25.01
C ARG A 195 13.59 18.56 -25.76
N GLU A 196 13.83 17.45 -25.08
CA GLU A 196 13.98 16.13 -25.71
C GLU A 196 12.71 15.29 -25.70
N LEU A 197 11.80 15.53 -24.75
CA LEU A 197 10.62 14.69 -24.55
C LEU A 197 9.31 15.45 -24.80
N VAL A 198 9.16 16.65 -24.23
CA VAL A 198 7.91 17.43 -24.33
C VAL A 198 7.83 18.15 -25.67
N LYS A 199 8.87 18.89 -26.05
CA LYS A 199 8.91 19.70 -27.27
C LYS A 199 8.66 18.88 -28.54
N PRO A 200 9.29 17.72 -28.79
CA PRO A 200 9.03 16.95 -30.02
C PRO A 200 7.71 16.16 -30.01
N LEU A 201 6.94 16.18 -28.91
CA LEU A 201 5.70 15.41 -28.81
C LEU A 201 4.65 15.91 -29.82
N GLU A 202 4.10 15.01 -30.63
CA GLU A 202 3.14 15.37 -31.69
C GLU A 202 1.90 16.10 -31.16
N GLU A 203 1.33 15.64 -30.04
CA GLU A 203 0.20 16.32 -29.41
C GLU A 203 0.56 17.72 -28.91
N TYR A 204 1.79 17.89 -28.41
CA TYR A 204 2.26 19.20 -27.99
C TYR A 204 2.44 20.13 -29.18
N GLN A 205 3.00 19.65 -30.29
CA GLN A 205 3.11 20.42 -31.53
C GLN A 205 1.74 20.87 -32.06
N LYS A 206 0.72 20.02 -31.96
CA LYS A 206 -0.66 20.41 -32.29
C LYS A 206 -1.19 21.48 -31.32
N TYR A 207 -0.96 21.33 -30.03
CA TYR A 207 -1.35 22.32 -29.02
C TYR A 207 -0.71 23.70 -29.25
N LEU A 208 0.51 23.77 -29.79
CA LEU A 208 1.16 25.04 -30.18
C LEU A 208 0.50 25.74 -31.37
N THR A 209 -0.38 25.08 -32.12
CA THR A 209 -1.13 25.71 -33.23
C THR A 209 -2.42 26.38 -32.79
N ILE A 210 -2.85 26.17 -31.55
CA ILE A 210 -4.08 26.73 -31.00
C ILE A 210 -3.80 28.17 -30.52
N GLU A 211 -4.48 29.17 -31.08
CA GLU A 211 -4.22 30.58 -30.75
C GLU A 211 -4.64 30.95 -29.32
N ASN A 212 -5.77 30.43 -28.85
CA ASN A 212 -6.29 30.67 -27.50
C ASN A 212 -6.91 29.39 -26.93
N PRO A 213 -6.08 28.50 -26.35
CA PRO A 213 -6.57 27.24 -25.79
C PRO A 213 -7.65 27.47 -24.73
N SER A 214 -8.71 26.69 -24.81
CA SER A 214 -9.71 26.53 -23.74
C SER A 214 -9.09 25.83 -22.53
N LEU A 215 -9.74 25.92 -21.36
CA LEU A 215 -9.30 25.21 -20.16
C LEU A 215 -9.25 23.69 -20.38
N GLU A 216 -10.16 23.14 -21.20
CA GLU A 216 -10.17 21.70 -21.50
C GLU A 216 -9.01 21.29 -22.42
N GLU A 217 -8.67 22.09 -23.43
CA GLU A 217 -7.48 21.85 -24.27
C GLU A 217 -6.19 21.98 -23.44
N ASP A 218 -6.15 22.94 -22.51
CA ASP A 218 -5.07 23.10 -21.55
C ASP A 218 -4.94 21.88 -20.61
N LYS A 219 -6.05 21.32 -20.13
CA LYS A 219 -6.06 20.10 -19.31
C LYS A 219 -5.68 18.86 -20.13
N GLU A 220 -6.09 18.79 -21.38
CA GLU A 220 -5.82 17.64 -22.26
C GLU A 220 -4.31 17.50 -22.49
N ILE A 221 -3.62 18.59 -22.84
CA ILE A 221 -2.17 18.52 -23.07
C ILE A 221 -1.39 18.10 -21.81
N LEU A 222 -1.80 18.57 -20.63
CA LEU A 222 -1.19 18.16 -19.36
C LEU A 222 -1.39 16.66 -19.09
N GLN A 223 -2.60 16.13 -19.35
CA GLN A 223 -2.86 14.69 -19.23
C GLN A 223 -2.01 13.86 -20.21
N VAL A 224 -1.78 14.37 -21.42
CA VAL A 224 -0.91 13.72 -22.40
C VAL A 224 0.54 13.73 -21.91
N ILE A 225 1.06 14.86 -21.41
CA ILE A 225 2.43 14.97 -20.87
C ILE A 225 2.62 14.00 -19.69
N ILE A 226 1.67 13.95 -18.74
CA ILE A 226 1.69 12.95 -17.65
C ILE A 226 1.80 11.54 -18.22
N LYS A 227 0.89 11.17 -19.12
CA LYS A 227 0.76 9.78 -19.58
C LYS A 227 1.91 9.32 -20.48
N LYS A 228 2.39 10.18 -21.38
CA LYS A 228 3.35 9.84 -22.43
C LYS A 228 4.79 10.24 -22.11
N ILE A 229 4.98 11.21 -21.22
CA ILE A 229 6.30 11.67 -20.79
C ILE A 229 6.57 11.15 -19.38
N ILE A 230 5.98 11.77 -18.36
CA ILE A 230 6.30 11.54 -16.93
C ILE A 230 6.23 10.05 -16.55
N PHE A 231 5.15 9.35 -16.92
CA PHE A 231 4.95 7.95 -16.56
C PHE A 231 5.36 6.92 -17.63
N LYS A 232 6.08 7.32 -18.68
CA LYS A 232 6.42 6.43 -19.80
C LYS A 232 7.86 6.53 -20.28
N LYS A 233 8.52 7.69 -20.19
CA LYS A 233 9.91 7.88 -20.63
C LYS A 233 10.88 7.43 -19.54
N GLU A 234 11.96 6.78 -19.93
CA GLU A 234 12.94 6.22 -19.00
C GLU A 234 13.58 7.30 -18.12
N ALA A 235 13.97 8.43 -18.72
CA ALA A 235 14.58 9.56 -18.01
C ALA A 235 13.72 10.13 -16.86
N THR A 236 12.38 10.15 -17.02
CA THR A 236 11.48 10.60 -15.94
C THR A 236 11.14 9.46 -15.00
N LEU A 237 11.14 8.22 -15.45
CA LEU A 237 10.88 7.05 -14.60
C LEU A 237 12.02 6.77 -13.63
N SER A 238 13.28 6.97 -14.05
CA SER A 238 14.45 6.81 -13.17
C SER A 238 14.36 7.74 -11.96
N PHE A 239 13.97 9.00 -12.17
CA PHE A 239 13.74 9.96 -11.09
C PHE A 239 12.83 9.43 -9.97
N PHE A 240 11.74 8.76 -10.33
CA PHE A 240 10.81 8.18 -9.35
C PHE A 240 11.32 6.86 -8.77
N GLN A 241 12.04 6.04 -9.55
CA GLN A 241 12.66 4.81 -9.07
C GLN A 241 13.72 5.08 -8.01
N ASP A 242 14.49 6.15 -8.17
CA ASP A 242 15.52 6.56 -7.21
C ASP A 242 14.91 7.01 -5.86
N ARG A 243 13.64 7.44 -5.86
CA ARG A 243 12.90 7.91 -4.67
C ARG A 243 11.96 6.87 -4.06
N ASP A 244 11.58 5.84 -4.82
CA ASP A 244 10.66 4.81 -4.37
C ASP A 244 11.12 3.41 -4.83
N LEU A 245 11.61 2.63 -3.88
CA LEU A 245 12.00 1.23 -4.11
C LEU A 245 10.82 0.38 -4.62
N ASN A 246 9.57 0.78 -4.33
CA ASN A 246 8.35 0.10 -4.73
C ASN A 246 7.67 0.73 -5.97
N TRP A 247 8.44 1.47 -6.79
CA TRP A 247 7.88 2.25 -7.89
C TRP A 247 7.07 1.42 -8.89
N SER A 248 7.46 0.17 -9.15
CA SER A 248 6.73 -0.74 -10.05
C SER A 248 5.24 -0.88 -9.68
N GLU A 249 4.93 -0.91 -8.38
CA GLU A 249 3.57 -1.02 -7.86
C GLU A 249 2.92 0.37 -7.75
N ASN A 250 3.65 1.33 -7.19
CA ASN A 250 3.14 2.65 -6.86
C ASN A 250 2.91 3.53 -8.09
N LYS A 251 3.61 3.28 -9.20
CA LYS A 251 3.47 4.01 -10.47
C LYS A 251 2.03 4.17 -10.92
N SER A 252 1.23 3.10 -10.82
CA SER A 252 -0.18 3.13 -11.25
C SER A 252 -1.03 4.06 -10.38
N ILE A 253 -0.75 4.09 -9.07
CA ILE A 253 -1.42 4.91 -8.07
C ILE A 253 -1.04 6.38 -8.29
N VAL A 254 0.26 6.66 -8.33
CA VAL A 254 0.78 8.03 -8.52
C VAL A 254 0.27 8.62 -9.83
N ARG A 255 0.23 7.84 -10.91
CA ARG A 255 -0.37 8.26 -12.18
C ARG A 255 -1.86 8.57 -12.06
N SER A 256 -2.62 7.73 -11.36
CA SER A 256 -4.05 7.92 -11.14
C SER A 256 -4.32 9.21 -10.35
N LEU A 257 -3.57 9.44 -9.27
CA LEU A 257 -3.66 10.65 -8.44
C LEU A 257 -3.33 11.90 -9.25
N SER A 258 -2.22 11.88 -9.99
CA SER A 258 -1.80 13.01 -10.82
C SER A 258 -2.83 13.33 -11.91
N THR A 259 -3.43 12.30 -12.51
CA THR A 259 -4.51 12.47 -13.50
C THR A 259 -5.78 13.04 -12.85
N LYS A 260 -6.09 12.62 -11.61
CA LYS A 260 -7.26 13.10 -10.87
C LYS A 260 -7.14 14.60 -10.57
N VAL A 261 -5.97 15.06 -10.13
CA VAL A 261 -5.69 16.49 -9.90
C VAL A 261 -6.07 17.33 -11.12
N ILE A 262 -5.57 16.96 -12.31
CA ILE A 262 -5.88 17.72 -13.54
C ILE A 262 -7.37 17.71 -13.85
N LYS A 263 -8.05 16.57 -13.65
CA LYS A 263 -9.48 16.45 -13.95
C LYS A 263 -10.37 17.28 -13.03
N THR A 264 -9.98 17.43 -11.77
CA THR A 264 -10.74 18.20 -10.75
C THR A 264 -10.76 19.71 -11.04
N ILE A 265 -9.85 20.22 -11.88
CA ILE A 265 -9.79 21.66 -12.19
C ILE A 265 -11.05 22.08 -12.97
N THR A 266 -11.92 22.86 -12.33
CA THR A 266 -13.22 23.36 -12.86
C THR A 266 -13.16 24.81 -13.35
N GLY A 267 -12.13 25.58 -12.98
CA GLY A 267 -11.88 26.93 -13.51
C GLY A 267 -12.48 28.10 -12.71
N THR A 268 -13.12 27.84 -11.57
CA THR A 268 -13.60 28.85 -10.62
C THR A 268 -12.53 29.14 -9.56
N GLU A 269 -12.19 30.42 -9.34
CA GLU A 269 -11.22 30.83 -8.32
C GLU A 269 -11.67 30.44 -6.90
N ASP A 270 -12.98 30.35 -6.67
CA ASP A 270 -13.59 30.02 -5.36
C ASP A 270 -13.59 28.51 -5.01
N GLU A 271 -13.30 27.61 -5.97
CA GLU A 271 -13.16 26.16 -5.70
C GLU A 271 -11.69 25.70 -5.73
N ALA A 272 -10.74 26.64 -5.82
CA ALA A 272 -9.33 26.32 -6.00
C ALA A 272 -8.79 25.38 -4.92
N ASP A 273 -9.28 25.47 -3.67
CA ASP A 273 -8.73 24.71 -2.53
C ASP A 273 -9.00 23.19 -2.56
N GLU A 274 -9.89 22.69 -3.44
CA GLU A 274 -10.25 21.26 -3.53
C GLU A 274 -9.64 20.52 -4.74
N ILE A 275 -8.58 21.03 -5.37
CA ILE A 275 -7.94 20.32 -6.50
C ILE A 275 -7.17 19.06 -6.09
N LEU A 276 -6.78 18.94 -4.82
CA LEU A 276 -6.02 17.78 -4.32
C LEU A 276 -6.96 16.61 -3.98
N PRO A 277 -6.64 15.37 -4.40
CA PRO A 277 -7.38 14.20 -3.94
C PRO A 277 -7.37 14.08 -2.41
N GLU A 278 -8.48 13.61 -1.82
CA GLU A 278 -8.62 13.36 -0.37
C GLU A 278 -7.42 12.62 0.27
N LEU A 279 -6.79 11.69 -0.46
CA LEU A 279 -5.59 10.95 -0.02
C LEU A 279 -4.44 11.87 0.41
N ALA A 280 -4.34 13.07 -0.19
CA ALA A 280 -3.31 14.05 0.16
C ALA A 280 -3.66 14.88 1.39
N LEU A 281 -4.96 15.09 1.64
CA LEU A 281 -5.44 15.97 2.68
C LEU A 281 -5.49 15.27 4.05
N ASN A 282 -5.82 13.97 4.08
CA ASN A 282 -6.09 13.22 5.32
C ASN A 282 -5.06 12.12 5.61
N TRP A 283 -3.80 12.26 5.16
CA TRP A 283 -2.76 11.24 5.37
C TRP A 283 -2.66 10.76 6.83
N GLU A 284 -2.85 11.63 7.81
CA GLU A 284 -2.77 11.22 9.22
C GLU A 284 -3.89 10.25 9.63
N GLU A 285 -5.13 10.53 9.22
CA GLU A 285 -6.28 9.64 9.44
C GLU A 285 -6.13 8.33 8.64
N ASP A 286 -5.63 8.42 7.40
CA ASP A 286 -5.39 7.27 6.54
C ASP A 286 -4.24 6.39 7.07
N LYS A 287 -3.20 7.01 7.66
CA LYS A 287 -2.08 6.35 8.35
C LYS A 287 -2.56 5.63 9.61
N GLU A 288 -3.41 6.27 10.41
CA GLU A 288 -4.03 5.65 11.59
C GLU A 288 -4.87 4.43 11.17
N PHE A 289 -5.78 4.58 10.19
CA PHE A 289 -6.55 3.47 9.63
C PHE A 289 -5.64 2.31 9.19
N PHE A 290 -4.53 2.63 8.53
CA PHE A 290 -3.62 1.65 7.97
C PHE A 290 -2.82 0.89 9.04
N GLN A 291 -2.41 1.57 10.10
CA GLN A 291 -1.79 0.93 11.28
C GLN A 291 -2.80 0.05 12.02
N ASP A 292 -3.99 0.57 12.24
CA ASP A 292 -5.03 -0.08 13.00
C ASP A 292 -5.52 -1.35 12.32
N ILE A 293 -5.76 -1.34 11.01
CA ILE A 293 -6.22 -2.54 10.30
C ILE A 293 -5.17 -3.65 10.41
N TYR A 294 -3.88 -3.33 10.33
CA TYR A 294 -2.80 -4.29 10.51
C TYR A 294 -2.74 -4.83 11.95
N ASN A 295 -2.78 -3.94 12.94
CA ASN A 295 -2.69 -4.29 14.36
C ASN A 295 -3.89 -5.13 14.81
N PHE A 296 -5.11 -4.71 14.48
CA PHE A 296 -6.35 -5.43 14.79
C PHE A 296 -6.38 -6.79 14.11
N THR A 297 -5.96 -6.88 12.84
CA THR A 297 -5.95 -8.18 12.12
C THR A 297 -5.01 -9.19 12.77
N ILE A 298 -3.83 -8.75 13.23
CA ILE A 298 -2.91 -9.64 13.95
C ILE A 298 -3.46 -10.01 15.32
N ALA A 299 -4.04 -9.05 16.06
CA ALA A 299 -4.58 -9.30 17.40
C ALA A 299 -5.75 -10.29 17.37
N SER A 300 -6.59 -10.23 16.34
CA SER A 300 -7.77 -11.08 16.17
C SER A 300 -7.51 -12.34 15.32
N GLU A 301 -6.27 -12.61 14.91
CA GLU A 301 -5.91 -13.75 14.05
C GLU A 301 -6.47 -15.07 14.58
N LYS A 302 -6.25 -15.34 15.88
CA LYS A 302 -6.67 -16.59 16.53
C LYS A 302 -8.19 -16.71 16.61
N GLU A 303 -8.85 -15.69 17.15
CA GLU A 303 -10.30 -15.66 17.32
C GLU A 303 -11.02 -15.87 15.98
N TYR A 304 -10.65 -15.11 14.95
CA TYR A 304 -11.32 -15.20 13.66
C TYR A 304 -10.92 -16.43 12.86
N SER A 305 -9.71 -16.97 13.04
CA SER A 305 -9.36 -18.27 12.46
C SER A 305 -10.23 -19.40 13.02
N GLU A 306 -10.47 -19.40 14.33
CA GLU A 306 -11.36 -20.37 14.99
C GLU A 306 -12.82 -20.19 14.55
N LEU A 307 -13.28 -18.94 14.45
CA LEU A 307 -14.63 -18.63 13.96
C LEU A 307 -14.81 -19.11 12.51
N ILE A 308 -13.88 -18.77 11.62
CA ILE A 308 -13.89 -19.22 10.22
C ILE A 308 -13.93 -20.74 10.16
N ALA A 309 -13.03 -21.42 10.88
CA ALA A 309 -12.96 -22.89 10.89
C ALA A 309 -14.29 -23.54 11.35
N ASN A 310 -14.96 -22.92 12.32
CA ASN A 310 -16.25 -23.40 12.83
C ASN A 310 -17.39 -23.25 11.82
N THR A 311 -17.44 -22.13 11.09
CA THR A 311 -18.46 -21.87 10.07
C THR A 311 -18.19 -22.66 8.79
N THR A 312 -16.93 -23.01 8.52
CA THR A 312 -16.53 -23.78 7.33
C THR A 312 -16.57 -25.30 7.52
N LYS A 313 -17.12 -25.86 8.61
CA LYS A 313 -17.11 -27.32 8.86
C LYS A 313 -17.67 -28.20 7.72
N ASN A 314 -18.55 -27.66 6.87
CA ASN A 314 -19.11 -28.35 5.69
C ASN A 314 -18.30 -28.10 4.39
N TRP A 315 -17.31 -27.22 4.46
CA TRP A 315 -16.36 -26.95 3.40
C TRP A 315 -15.07 -27.71 3.71
N ASP A 316 -14.31 -28.06 2.68
CA ASP A 316 -13.03 -28.75 2.84
C ASP A 316 -12.01 -27.77 3.49
N VAL A 317 -12.07 -27.63 4.82
CA VAL A 317 -11.37 -26.59 5.63
C VAL A 317 -9.86 -26.69 5.46
N GLU A 318 -9.34 -27.88 5.15
CA GLU A 318 -7.92 -28.14 4.88
C GLU A 318 -7.42 -27.47 3.58
N ARG A 319 -8.30 -26.83 2.80
CA ARG A 319 -7.95 -26.21 1.50
C ARG A 319 -8.26 -24.72 1.40
N ILE A 320 -8.53 -24.01 2.49
CA ILE A 320 -8.62 -22.54 2.42
C ILE A 320 -7.23 -22.00 2.12
N ALA A 321 -7.07 -21.41 0.94
CA ALA A 321 -5.82 -20.77 0.56
C ALA A 321 -5.43 -19.72 1.61
N LEU A 322 -4.13 -19.62 1.91
CA LEU A 322 -3.63 -18.62 2.86
C LEU A 322 -4.13 -17.21 2.50
N THR A 323 -4.19 -16.90 1.20
CA THR A 323 -4.76 -15.66 0.67
C THR A 323 -6.19 -15.41 1.15
N ASP A 324 -7.09 -16.39 0.97
CA ASP A 324 -8.50 -16.27 1.36
C ASP A 324 -8.65 -16.14 2.88
N ARG A 325 -7.84 -16.87 3.66
CA ARG A 325 -7.85 -16.77 5.13
C ARG A 325 -7.48 -15.36 5.60
N VAL A 326 -6.41 -14.77 5.04
CA VAL A 326 -5.99 -13.40 5.41
C VAL A 326 -7.06 -12.39 5.02
N ILE A 327 -7.66 -12.52 3.83
CA ILE A 327 -8.76 -11.64 3.37
C ILE A 327 -9.94 -11.69 4.35
N LEU A 328 -10.35 -12.88 4.77
CA LEU A 328 -11.47 -13.07 5.70
C LEU A 328 -11.18 -12.47 7.08
N ILE A 329 -10.02 -12.76 7.68
CA ILE A 329 -9.65 -12.23 9.00
C ILE A 329 -9.58 -10.70 8.95
N MET A 330 -8.98 -10.13 7.90
CA MET A 330 -8.87 -8.68 7.73
C MET A 330 -10.26 -8.04 7.53
N ALA A 331 -11.16 -8.68 6.78
CA ALA A 331 -12.54 -8.23 6.63
C ALA A 331 -13.32 -8.21 7.96
N LEU A 332 -13.22 -9.29 8.75
CA LEU A 332 -13.86 -9.39 10.06
C LEU A 332 -13.30 -8.33 11.02
N SER A 333 -11.98 -8.15 11.01
CA SER A 333 -11.29 -7.13 11.80
C SER A 333 -11.76 -5.73 11.45
N GLU A 334 -11.96 -5.44 10.15
CA GLU A 334 -12.50 -4.14 9.73
C GLU A 334 -13.95 -3.96 10.18
N MET A 335 -14.78 -4.99 10.00
CA MET A 335 -16.21 -4.94 10.34
C MET A 335 -16.44 -4.75 11.84
N VAL A 336 -15.62 -5.35 12.69
CA VAL A 336 -15.76 -5.26 14.14
C VAL A 336 -15.17 -3.95 14.69
N ASN A 337 -13.98 -3.54 14.24
CA ASN A 337 -13.24 -2.47 14.89
C ASN A 337 -13.48 -1.07 14.29
N PHE A 338 -13.95 -0.98 13.03
CA PHE A 338 -14.16 0.32 12.36
C PHE A 338 -15.65 0.64 12.28
N SER A 339 -16.17 1.31 13.30
CA SER A 339 -17.60 1.62 13.41
C SER A 339 -18.09 2.60 12.33
N SER A 340 -17.21 3.45 11.82
CA SER A 340 -17.52 4.45 10.77
C SER A 340 -17.66 3.87 9.37
N ILE A 341 -17.29 2.59 9.15
CA ILE A 341 -17.34 1.94 7.83
C ILE A 341 -18.55 0.99 7.79
N PRO A 342 -19.51 1.17 6.87
CA PRO A 342 -20.64 0.25 6.75
C PRO A 342 -20.18 -1.18 6.44
N THR A 343 -20.77 -2.19 7.09
CA THR A 343 -20.43 -3.61 6.91
C THR A 343 -20.46 -4.04 5.45
N LYS A 344 -21.49 -3.63 4.70
CA LYS A 344 -21.64 -3.94 3.27
C LYS A 344 -20.53 -3.33 2.41
N VAL A 345 -20.01 -2.15 2.78
CA VAL A 345 -18.88 -1.53 2.08
C VAL A 345 -17.62 -2.36 2.31
N SER A 346 -17.33 -2.73 3.56
CA SER A 346 -16.20 -3.62 3.86
C SER A 346 -16.30 -4.91 3.04
N ILE A 347 -17.42 -5.64 3.10
CA ILE A 347 -17.62 -6.89 2.34
C ILE A 347 -17.29 -6.72 0.86
N ASN A 348 -17.83 -5.69 0.20
CA ASN A 348 -17.56 -5.42 -1.22
C ASN A 348 -16.07 -5.19 -1.52
N GLU A 349 -15.36 -4.45 -0.65
CA GLU A 349 -13.94 -4.17 -0.84
C GLU A 349 -13.08 -5.45 -0.72
N TYR A 350 -13.38 -6.33 0.23
CA TYR A 350 -12.64 -7.59 0.41
C TYR A 350 -12.95 -8.63 -0.68
N ILE A 351 -14.17 -8.61 -1.23
CA ILE A 351 -14.52 -9.39 -2.43
C ILE A 351 -13.75 -8.91 -3.66
N ASP A 352 -13.57 -7.59 -3.80
CA ASP A 352 -12.76 -7.05 -4.89
C ASP A 352 -11.29 -7.45 -4.76
N ILE A 353 -10.73 -7.44 -3.55
CA ILE A 353 -9.37 -7.94 -3.29
C ILE A 353 -9.24 -9.43 -3.66
N SER A 354 -10.23 -10.26 -3.29
CA SER A 354 -10.19 -11.70 -3.57
C SER A 354 -10.21 -12.02 -5.07
N LYS A 355 -10.85 -11.18 -5.90
CA LYS A 355 -10.82 -11.34 -7.37
C LYS A 355 -9.44 -11.13 -7.96
N THR A 356 -8.65 -10.22 -7.38
CA THR A 356 -7.33 -9.85 -7.90
C THR A 356 -6.23 -10.78 -7.42
N TYR A 357 -6.30 -11.22 -6.17
CA TYR A 357 -5.19 -11.91 -5.50
C TYR A 357 -5.42 -13.40 -5.21
N SER A 358 -6.61 -13.93 -5.50
CA SER A 358 -6.97 -15.31 -5.19
C SER A 358 -7.51 -16.07 -6.40
N THR A 359 -8.10 -17.24 -6.18
CA THR A 359 -8.58 -18.10 -7.27
C THR A 359 -9.91 -17.61 -7.85
N PRO A 360 -10.28 -17.99 -9.09
CA PRO A 360 -11.58 -17.63 -9.66
C PRO A 360 -12.79 -18.05 -8.82
N LYS A 361 -12.65 -19.11 -8.01
CA LYS A 361 -13.71 -19.58 -7.10
C LYS A 361 -13.78 -18.79 -5.79
N SER A 362 -12.69 -18.11 -5.41
CA SER A 362 -12.58 -17.41 -4.12
C SER A 362 -13.57 -16.26 -3.99
N LYS A 363 -13.98 -15.59 -5.08
CA LYS A 363 -15.02 -14.54 -5.04
C LYS A 363 -16.32 -15.03 -4.39
N GLN A 364 -16.84 -16.17 -4.84
CA GLN A 364 -18.13 -16.71 -4.34
C GLN A 364 -17.98 -17.22 -2.92
N PHE A 365 -16.85 -17.88 -2.63
CA PHE A 365 -16.52 -18.37 -1.29
C PHE A 365 -16.42 -17.24 -0.26
N VAL A 366 -15.59 -16.22 -0.52
CA VAL A 366 -15.39 -15.07 0.36
C VAL A 366 -16.72 -14.32 0.57
N ASN A 367 -17.48 -14.07 -0.49
CA ASN A 367 -18.79 -13.41 -0.35
C ASN A 367 -19.74 -14.20 0.55
N GLY A 368 -19.94 -15.49 0.27
CA GLY A 368 -20.88 -16.32 1.03
C GLY A 368 -20.50 -16.44 2.50
N LEU A 369 -19.21 -16.61 2.79
CA LEU A 369 -18.73 -16.74 4.17
C LEU A 369 -18.79 -15.41 4.94
N LEU A 370 -18.44 -14.28 4.31
CA LEU A 370 -18.56 -12.97 4.95
C LEU A 370 -20.03 -12.60 5.21
N ASP A 371 -20.95 -12.94 4.32
CA ASP A 371 -22.39 -12.73 4.54
C ASP A 371 -22.90 -13.53 5.75
N THR A 372 -22.45 -14.77 5.94
CA THR A 372 -22.82 -15.58 7.11
C THR A 372 -22.18 -15.04 8.39
N LEU A 373 -20.87 -14.81 8.40
CA LEU A 373 -20.12 -14.38 9.57
C LEU A 373 -20.52 -12.97 10.03
N SER A 374 -20.78 -12.05 9.08
CA SER A 374 -21.22 -10.70 9.43
C SER A 374 -22.58 -10.68 10.11
N LYS A 375 -23.52 -11.55 9.70
CA LYS A 375 -24.81 -11.71 10.39
C LYS A 375 -24.63 -12.23 11.80
N GLU A 376 -23.88 -13.31 11.98
CA GLU A 376 -23.60 -13.90 13.29
C GLU A 376 -22.94 -12.89 14.25
N LEU A 377 -21.94 -12.14 13.77
CA LEU A 377 -21.27 -11.12 14.59
C LEU A 377 -22.16 -9.91 14.89
N THR A 378 -23.11 -9.58 14.02
CA THR A 378 -24.09 -8.51 14.26
C THR A 378 -25.13 -8.95 15.30
N GLU A 379 -25.65 -10.17 15.18
CA GLU A 379 -26.59 -10.76 16.14
C GLU A 379 -25.98 -10.90 17.54
N ASN A 380 -24.70 -11.25 17.61
CA ASN A 380 -23.94 -11.32 18.87
C ASN A 380 -23.51 -9.94 19.40
N GLY A 381 -23.88 -8.84 18.73
CA GLY A 381 -23.58 -7.47 19.15
C GLY A 381 -22.10 -7.08 19.08
N LYS A 382 -21.26 -7.86 18.39
CA LYS A 382 -19.83 -7.57 18.16
C LYS A 382 -19.63 -6.52 17.07
N ILE A 383 -20.44 -6.55 16.01
CA ILE A 383 -20.43 -5.49 15.00
C ILE A 383 -21.37 -4.36 15.44
N ARG A 384 -20.80 -3.18 15.66
CA ARG A 384 -21.54 -1.95 15.99
C ARG A 384 -21.07 -0.83 15.07
N LYS A 385 -21.99 -0.31 14.25
CA LYS A 385 -21.68 0.75 13.29
C LYS A 385 -22.24 2.08 13.81
N SER A 386 -21.46 3.15 13.63
CA SER A 386 -21.82 4.50 14.06
C SER A 386 -21.24 5.53 13.09
N GLY A 387 -22.04 6.49 12.64
CA GLY A 387 -21.61 7.52 11.69
C GLY A 387 -22.77 8.30 11.07
N ARG A 388 -22.48 9.37 10.31
CA ARG A 388 -23.52 10.15 9.60
C ARG A 388 -24.29 9.23 8.64
N GLY A 389 -25.58 9.02 8.90
CA GLY A 389 -26.45 8.13 8.11
C GLY A 389 -26.36 6.64 8.48
N LEU A 390 -25.57 6.28 9.49
CA LEU A 390 -25.46 4.92 10.03
C LEU A 390 -26.00 4.93 11.45
N ILE A 391 -27.33 4.95 11.57
CA ILE A 391 -28.01 4.60 12.81
C ILE A 391 -28.46 3.16 12.60
N ASP A 392 -27.73 2.21 13.18
CA ASP A 392 -28.35 0.95 13.59
C ASP A 392 -27.69 0.47 14.88
N ASN A 393 -28.58 0.08 15.80
CA ASN A 393 -28.38 -0.47 17.15
C ASN A 393 -28.30 0.57 18.29
N LYS A 394 -29.47 1.14 18.63
CA LYS A 394 -29.81 1.39 20.04
C LYS A 394 -30.07 0.07 20.75
#